data_AF-A0A751YVY0-F1
#
_entry.id   AF-A0A751YVY0-F1
#
_cell.length_a   1.000
_cell.length_b   1.000
_cell.length_c   1.000
_cell.angle_alpha   90.00
_cell.angle_beta   90.00
_cell.angle_gamma   90.00
#
_symmetry.space_group_name_H-M   'P 1'
#
loop_
_entity.id
_entity.type
_entity.pdbx_description
1 polymer ?
#
loop_
_entity_poly.entity_id
_entity_poly.type
_entity_poly.pdbx_seq_one_letter_code
_entity_poly.pdbx_strand_id
1 'polypeptide(L)'
;MLTEIMKEHRLHTGTWWVPLPSTTHAQRTRAVRSLLERQCRTVTYDVVSERSDRPGGKTELPEGREFRGLTEHHSSAREPLALYIRLLYGDGIFYSRTGDGTVWLLIVSDGVIVPGTDCLVSPLVFDSLMEDRKFSQYKALAVRALSDDCADEILTHYQANQQRLKKRRYFFYGALVCLGLVLLAIPAVFILMG
;
A
#
# COMPACT_ATOMS: atom_id res chain seq x y z
N MET A 1 -20.79 3.16 -0.09
CA MET A 1 -20.89 1.95 -0.95
C MET A 1 -19.52 1.50 -1.45
N LEU A 2 -18.68 2.39 -1.99
CA LEU A 2 -17.30 2.08 -2.40
C LEU A 2 -16.51 1.18 -1.44
N THR A 3 -16.42 1.50 -0.14
CA THR A 3 -15.65 0.70 0.82
C THR A 3 -16.17 -0.74 0.97
N GLU A 4 -17.47 -0.95 0.78
CA GLU A 4 -18.10 -2.28 0.79
C GLU A 4 -17.78 -3.04 -0.50
N ILE A 5 -17.87 -2.37 -1.66
CA ILE A 5 -17.47 -2.93 -2.96
C ILE A 5 -16.00 -3.34 -2.93
N MET A 6 -15.12 -2.48 -2.41
CA MET A 6 -13.69 -2.79 -2.27
C MET A 6 -13.46 -3.99 -1.34
N LYS A 7 -14.19 -4.05 -0.22
CA LYS A 7 -14.10 -5.16 0.74
C LYS A 7 -14.51 -6.50 0.11
N GLU A 8 -15.55 -6.51 -0.72
CA GLU A 8 -15.97 -7.70 -1.49
C GLU A 8 -14.83 -8.21 -2.41
N HIS A 9 -14.11 -7.28 -3.05
CA HIS A 9 -12.97 -7.58 -3.90
C HIS A 9 -11.64 -7.79 -3.14
N ARG A 10 -11.68 -7.85 -1.80
CA ARG A 10 -10.50 -8.03 -0.91
C ARG A 10 -9.48 -6.88 -0.95
N LEU A 11 -9.92 -5.69 -1.36
CA LEU A 11 -9.23 -4.43 -1.12
C LEU A 11 -9.65 -3.92 0.26
N HIS A 12 -8.68 -3.75 1.15
CA HIS A 12 -8.95 -3.42 2.55
C HIS A 12 -8.51 -2.00 2.87
N THR A 13 -9.28 -1.36 3.73
CA THR A 13 -8.97 -0.10 4.40
C THR A 13 -8.38 -0.38 5.79
N GLY A 14 -7.97 0.64 6.53
CA GLY A 14 -7.50 0.46 7.91
C GLY A 14 -6.01 0.12 8.01
N THR A 15 -5.21 0.40 6.99
CA THR A 15 -3.77 0.11 7.03
C THR A 15 -3.06 1.14 7.91
N TRP A 16 -2.25 0.69 8.85
CA TRP A 16 -1.48 1.58 9.71
C TRP A 16 -0.20 2.04 9.02
N TRP A 17 -0.25 3.25 8.48
CA TRP A 17 0.90 3.88 7.84
C TRP A 17 1.86 4.43 8.89
N VAL A 18 3.15 4.13 8.74
CA VAL A 18 4.19 4.57 9.67
C VAL A 18 5.31 5.19 8.85
N PRO A 19 5.77 6.42 9.17
CA PRO A 19 6.94 6.96 8.52
C PRO A 19 8.12 6.05 8.87
N LEU A 20 8.97 5.70 7.90
CA LEU A 20 10.19 4.98 8.25
C LEU A 20 10.95 5.85 9.25
N PRO A 21 11.16 5.39 10.50
CA PRO A 21 11.95 6.17 11.41
C PRO A 21 13.37 6.19 10.85
N SER A 22 13.85 7.38 10.50
CA SER A 22 15.29 7.60 10.52
C SER A 22 15.76 7.16 11.91
N THR A 23 16.75 6.30 11.88
CA THR A 23 17.31 5.53 13.00
C THR A 23 17.47 6.36 14.28
N THR A 24 16.47 6.37 15.16
CA THR A 24 16.62 7.07 16.45
C THR A 24 15.81 6.35 17.52
N HIS A 25 16.53 5.87 18.55
CA HIS A 25 16.10 4.98 19.65
C HIS A 25 15.83 3.52 19.28
N ALA A 26 16.85 2.67 19.46
CA ALA A 26 16.96 1.36 18.82
C ALA A 26 16.48 0.12 19.63
N GLN A 27 16.25 0.18 20.95
CA GLN A 27 15.93 -1.04 21.73
C GLN A 27 14.44 -1.21 22.05
N ARG A 28 13.77 -0.19 22.59
CA ARG A 28 12.37 -0.29 23.01
C ARG A 28 11.39 -0.35 21.83
N THR A 29 11.69 0.42 20.77
CA THR A 29 10.98 0.39 19.49
C THR A 29 11.20 -0.92 18.74
N ARG A 30 12.35 -1.59 18.87
CA ARG A 30 12.59 -2.91 18.25
C ARG A 30 11.69 -4.00 18.81
N ALA A 31 11.50 -4.04 20.14
CA ALA A 31 10.66 -5.08 20.76
C ALA A 31 9.18 -4.93 20.31
N VAL A 32 8.63 -3.73 20.41
CA VAL A 32 7.27 -3.43 19.95
C VAL A 32 7.13 -3.63 18.43
N ARG A 33 8.13 -3.21 17.64
CA ARG A 33 8.18 -3.46 16.21
C ARG A 33 8.17 -4.96 15.90
N SER A 34 9.01 -5.75 16.58
CA SER A 34 9.08 -7.19 16.36
C SER A 34 7.78 -7.92 16.72
N LEU A 35 7.05 -7.40 17.71
CA LEU A 35 5.72 -7.89 18.06
C LEU A 35 4.69 -7.54 16.98
N LEU A 36 4.69 -6.29 16.50
CA LEU A 36 3.79 -5.83 15.45
C LEU A 36 4.08 -6.52 14.11
N GLU A 37 5.34 -6.68 13.71
CA GLU A 37 5.72 -7.39 12.48
C GLU A 37 5.41 -8.90 12.54
N ARG A 38 5.28 -9.48 13.74
CA ARG A 38 4.76 -10.85 13.90
C ARG A 38 3.25 -10.93 13.69
N GLN A 39 2.52 -9.89 14.09
CA GLN A 39 1.06 -9.84 14.05
C GLN A 39 0.49 -9.17 12.80
N CYS A 40 1.30 -8.42 12.07
CA CYS A 40 0.91 -7.64 10.90
C CYS A 40 1.90 -7.87 9.77
N ARG A 41 1.42 -7.82 8.53
CA ARG A 41 2.27 -7.82 7.34
C ARG A 41 2.73 -6.41 7.02
N THR A 42 4.02 -6.27 6.73
CA THR A 42 4.60 -5.03 6.21
C THR A 42 4.30 -4.87 4.72
N VAL A 43 3.84 -3.68 4.34
CA VAL A 43 3.62 -3.24 2.96
C VAL A 43 4.55 -2.06 2.71
N THR A 44 5.44 -2.16 1.73
CA THR A 44 6.36 -1.08 1.34
C THR A 44 5.94 -0.47 0.02
N TYR A 45 6.25 0.81 -0.16
CA TYR A 45 6.07 1.51 -1.43
C TYR A 45 7.09 2.63 -1.57
N ASP A 46 7.43 2.96 -2.81
CA ASP A 46 8.38 4.03 -3.10
C ASP A 46 7.66 5.31 -3.52
N VAL A 47 8.23 6.45 -3.13
CA VAL A 47 7.85 7.77 -3.58
C VAL A 47 9.05 8.39 -4.28
N VAL A 48 8.85 8.76 -5.55
CA VAL A 48 9.86 9.45 -6.35
C VAL A 48 9.82 10.93 -5.96
N SER A 49 10.88 11.43 -5.34
CA SER A 49 10.99 12.85 -5.04
C SER A 49 11.36 13.59 -6.32
N GLU A 50 10.46 14.42 -6.86
CA GLU A 50 10.87 15.43 -7.85
C GLU A 50 11.79 16.42 -7.14
N ARG A 51 13.05 16.53 -7.59
CA ARG A 51 14.02 17.46 -7.01
C ARG A 51 13.49 18.89 -7.19
N SER A 52 13.47 19.65 -6.10
CA SER A 52 13.47 21.11 -6.14
C SER A 52 14.60 21.57 -7.06
N ASP A 53 14.26 22.29 -8.14
CA ASP A 53 15.19 22.95 -9.05
C ASP A 53 16.07 23.95 -8.28
N ARG A 54 17.19 23.46 -7.73
CA ARG A 54 18.33 24.30 -7.40
C ARG A 54 19.39 24.07 -8.45
N PRO A 55 19.79 25.13 -9.20
CA PRO A 55 20.76 24.99 -10.27
C PRO A 55 22.15 24.78 -9.65
N GLY A 56 22.71 23.58 -9.84
CA GLY A 56 24.10 23.27 -9.49
C GLY A 56 24.24 22.08 -8.53
N GLY A 57 24.01 20.87 -9.01
CA GLY A 57 24.29 19.66 -8.24
C GLY A 57 24.23 18.42 -9.13
N LYS A 58 25.34 17.69 -9.18
CA LYS A 58 25.61 16.52 -10.04
C LYS A 58 24.43 15.53 -10.10
N THR A 59 24.27 14.94 -11.29
CA THR A 59 23.34 13.86 -11.62
C THR A 59 23.60 12.63 -10.76
N GLU A 60 22.94 12.57 -9.61
CA GLU A 60 22.71 11.34 -8.85
C GLU A 60 21.30 10.85 -9.19
N LEU A 61 21.16 9.53 -9.43
CA LEU A 61 19.87 8.90 -9.71
C LEU A 61 18.83 9.30 -8.66
N PRO A 62 17.53 9.41 -9.02
CA PRO A 62 16.49 9.80 -8.08
C PRO A 62 16.45 8.83 -6.90
N GLU A 63 16.86 9.30 -5.72
CA GLU A 63 16.72 8.56 -4.46
C GLU A 63 15.23 8.48 -4.12
N GLY A 64 14.59 7.37 -4.50
CA GLY A 64 13.24 7.06 -4.06
C GLY A 64 13.23 6.90 -2.54
N ARG A 65 12.33 7.62 -1.86
CA ARG A 65 12.10 7.38 -0.43
C ARG A 65 11.12 6.22 -0.30
N GLU A 66 11.54 5.15 0.36
CA GLU A 66 10.66 4.04 0.73
C GLU A 66 9.73 4.50 1.87
N PHE A 67 8.49 4.03 1.86
CA PHE A 67 7.48 4.24 2.91
C PHE A 67 6.84 2.90 3.29
N ARG A 68 6.28 2.81 4.51
CA ARG A 68 5.75 1.56 5.07
C ARG A 68 4.34 1.71 5.62
N GLY A 69 3.55 0.65 5.45
CA GLY A 69 2.30 0.40 6.14
C GLY A 69 2.29 -0.98 6.78
N LEU A 70 1.52 -1.13 7.84
CA LEU A 70 1.23 -2.39 8.51
C LEU A 70 -0.24 -2.74 8.28
N THR A 71 -0.48 -3.95 7.79
CA THR A 71 -1.83 -4.48 7.61
C THR A 71 -2.00 -5.76 8.43
N GLU A 72 -3.15 -5.93 9.08
CA GLU A 72 -3.53 -7.17 9.76
C GLU A 72 -3.72 -8.34 8.78
N HIS A 73 -3.76 -8.06 7.47
CA HIS A 73 -3.93 -9.08 6.44
C HIS A 73 -2.60 -9.65 5.97
N HIS A 74 -2.28 -10.84 6.45
CA HIS A 74 -1.04 -11.56 6.11
C HIS A 74 -0.94 -12.03 4.66
N SER A 75 -2.05 -12.08 3.91
CA SER A 75 -2.01 -12.54 2.52
C SER A 75 -1.44 -11.46 1.60
N SER A 76 -0.44 -11.82 0.79
CA SER A 76 0.05 -10.95 -0.29
C SER A 76 -0.94 -10.72 -1.42
N ALA A 77 -2.07 -11.44 -1.44
CA ALA A 77 -3.18 -11.16 -2.34
C ALA A 77 -4.09 -10.03 -1.83
N ARG A 78 -3.96 -9.61 -0.57
CA ARG A 78 -4.74 -8.52 0.03
C ARG A 78 -3.87 -7.27 0.06
N GLU A 79 -4.18 -6.32 -0.81
CA GLU A 79 -3.45 -5.07 -0.94
C GLU A 79 -4.28 -3.92 -0.37
N PRO A 80 -3.65 -2.93 0.30
CA PRO A 80 -4.35 -1.76 0.81
C PRO A 80 -4.98 -0.91 -0.29
N LEU A 81 -6.22 -0.48 -0.09
CA LEU A 81 -6.91 0.46 -0.98
C LEU A 81 -6.13 1.77 -1.15
N ALA A 82 -5.53 2.26 -0.07
CA ALA A 82 -4.79 3.52 -0.07
C ALA A 82 -3.62 3.57 -1.06
N LEU A 83 -3.01 2.41 -1.39
CA LEU A 83 -1.96 2.36 -2.43
C LEU A 83 -2.53 2.70 -3.81
N TYR A 84 -3.72 2.20 -4.12
CA TYR A 84 -4.36 2.42 -5.42
C TYR A 84 -4.85 3.85 -5.56
N ILE A 85 -5.45 4.40 -4.51
CA ILE A 85 -5.88 5.80 -4.48
C ILE A 85 -4.70 6.74 -4.72
N ARG A 86 -3.57 6.51 -4.03
CA ARG A 86 -2.34 7.28 -4.23
C ARG A 86 -1.82 7.16 -5.68
N LEU A 87 -1.79 5.95 -6.22
CA LEU A 87 -1.27 5.71 -7.57
C LEU A 87 -2.13 6.36 -8.66
N LEU A 88 -3.45 6.35 -8.50
CA LEU A 88 -4.38 6.84 -9.51
C LEU A 88 -4.63 8.35 -9.40
N TYR A 89 -4.71 8.86 -8.19
CA TYR A 89 -5.21 10.22 -7.93
C TYR A 89 -4.17 11.14 -7.29
N GLY A 90 -3.01 10.62 -6.90
CA GLY A 90 -1.93 11.42 -6.32
C GLY A 90 -2.31 12.05 -4.99
N ASP A 91 -1.91 13.31 -4.81
CA ASP A 91 -2.10 14.07 -3.58
C ASP A 91 -3.53 14.57 -3.43
N GLY A 92 -4.08 14.38 -2.24
CA GLY A 92 -5.46 14.74 -1.96
C GLY A 92 -5.98 14.20 -0.64
N ILE A 93 -7.13 14.74 -0.24
CA ILE A 93 -7.95 14.23 0.84
C ILE A 93 -9.09 13.47 0.19
N PHE A 94 -9.11 12.16 0.38
CA PHE A 94 -10.08 11.26 -0.19
C PHE A 94 -11.02 10.76 0.89
N TYR A 95 -12.31 10.75 0.59
CA TYR A 95 -13.29 10.22 1.53
C TYR A 95 -14.41 9.46 0.83
N SER A 96 -15.01 8.52 1.55
CA SER A 96 -16.21 7.80 1.11
C SER A 96 -17.15 7.60 2.28
N ARG A 97 -18.44 7.85 2.06
CA ARG A 97 -19.48 7.62 3.06
C ARG A 97 -19.95 6.16 2.97
N THR A 98 -20.00 5.50 4.11
CA THR A 98 -20.55 4.14 4.27
C THR A 98 -22.08 4.21 4.47
N GLY A 99 -22.76 3.08 4.31
CA GLY A 99 -24.23 3.00 4.46
C GLY A 99 -24.71 3.31 5.87
N ASP A 100 -23.86 3.13 6.89
CA ASP A 100 -24.12 3.43 8.30
C ASP A 100 -23.85 4.90 8.67
N GLY A 101 -23.46 5.72 7.70
CA GLY A 101 -23.18 7.14 7.88
C GLY A 101 -21.77 7.46 8.40
N THR A 102 -20.91 6.47 8.67
CA THR A 102 -19.50 6.74 8.95
C THR A 102 -18.75 7.21 7.69
N VAL A 103 -17.59 7.82 7.88
CA VAL A 103 -16.78 8.37 6.78
C VAL A 103 -15.43 7.70 6.80
N TRP A 104 -15.08 6.99 5.73
CA TRP A 104 -13.71 6.56 5.52
C TRP A 104 -12.89 7.75 5.02
N LEU A 105 -11.74 8.00 5.65
CA LEU A 105 -10.85 9.13 5.37
C LEU A 105 -9.45 8.63 5.03
N LEU A 106 -8.89 9.17 3.95
CA LEU A 106 -7.51 8.97 3.54
C LEU A 106 -6.90 10.32 3.14
N ILE A 107 -5.66 10.58 3.58
CA ILE A 107 -4.91 11.77 3.15
C ILE A 107 -3.61 11.30 2.51
N VAL A 108 -3.35 11.83 1.32
CA VAL A 108 -2.09 11.68 0.59
C VAL A 108 -1.50 13.07 0.39
N SER A 109 -0.24 13.25 0.81
CA SER A 109 0.51 14.51 0.69
C SER A 109 1.92 14.19 0.23
N ASP A 110 2.41 14.90 -0.78
CA ASP A 110 3.75 14.73 -1.35
C ASP A 110 4.03 13.28 -1.79
N GLY A 111 3.01 12.61 -2.32
CA GLY A 111 3.04 11.21 -2.70
C GLY A 111 3.07 10.23 -1.52
N VAL A 112 2.95 10.71 -0.29
CA VAL A 112 3.00 9.91 0.95
C VAL A 112 1.60 9.77 1.55
N ILE A 113 1.24 8.54 1.90
CA ILE A 113 0.02 8.29 2.68
C ILE A 113 0.27 8.73 4.13
N VAL A 114 -0.54 9.67 4.61
CA VAL A 114 -0.35 10.28 5.92
C VAL A 114 -0.66 9.26 7.04
N PRO A 115 0.26 9.05 8.00
CA PRO A 115 0.03 8.22 9.19
C PRO A 115 -1.23 8.61 9.96
N GLY A 116 -1.99 7.62 10.43
CA GLY A 116 -3.25 7.84 11.14
C GLY A 116 -4.44 8.14 10.23
N THR A 117 -4.22 8.21 8.92
CA THR A 117 -5.29 8.21 7.89
C THR A 117 -5.44 6.81 7.29
N ASP A 118 -6.41 6.58 6.40
CA ASP A 118 -6.94 5.25 6.05
C ASP A 118 -7.77 4.64 7.19
N CYS A 119 -8.71 5.40 7.74
CA CYS A 119 -9.52 4.98 8.88
C CYS A 119 -10.99 5.43 8.74
N LEU A 120 -11.87 4.81 9.53
CA LEU A 120 -13.26 5.24 9.67
C LEU A 120 -13.34 6.29 10.77
N VAL A 121 -13.98 7.41 10.45
CA VAL A 121 -14.27 8.50 11.39
C VAL A 121 -15.77 8.79 11.42
N SER A 122 -16.25 9.37 12.51
CA SER A 122 -17.62 9.85 12.58
C SER A 122 -17.81 11.10 11.70
N PRO A 123 -19.03 11.40 11.23
CA PRO A 123 -19.31 12.61 10.47
C PRO A 123 -18.88 13.88 11.19
N LEU A 124 -19.12 13.96 12.51
CA LEU A 124 -18.72 15.09 13.34
C LEU A 124 -17.20 15.32 13.32
N VAL A 125 -16.42 14.24 13.42
CA VAL A 125 -14.95 14.32 13.35
C VAL A 125 -14.52 14.73 11.95
N PHE A 126 -15.15 14.19 10.91
CA PHE A 126 -14.85 14.55 9.53
C PHE A 126 -15.13 16.03 9.25
N ASP A 127 -16.31 16.53 9.64
CA ASP A 127 -16.71 17.92 9.43
C ASP A 127 -15.78 18.88 10.17
N SER A 128 -15.43 18.57 11.44
CA SER A 128 -14.44 19.36 12.20
C SER A 128 -13.07 19.36 11.54
N LEU A 129 -12.60 18.21 11.00
CA LEU A 129 -11.34 18.14 10.25
C LEU A 129 -11.38 18.99 8.98
N MET A 130 -12.53 19.05 8.30
CA MET A 130 -12.70 19.87 7.10
C MET A 130 -12.74 21.37 7.42
N GLU A 131 -13.25 21.76 8.58
CA GLU A 131 -13.20 23.13 9.08
C GLU A 131 -11.78 23.54 9.48
N ASP A 132 -11.12 22.72 10.30
CA ASP A 132 -9.75 22.95 10.79
C ASP A 132 -8.72 22.94 9.64
N ARG A 133 -9.01 22.21 8.55
CA ARG A 133 -8.18 22.21 7.33
C ARG A 133 -7.88 23.61 6.82
N LYS A 134 -8.78 24.59 7.00
CA LYS A 134 -8.57 25.97 6.56
C LYS A 134 -7.27 26.59 7.13
N PHE A 135 -6.78 26.04 8.24
CA PHE A 135 -5.58 26.46 8.97
C PHE A 135 -4.50 25.38 9.08
N SER A 136 -4.69 24.22 8.43
CA SER A 136 -3.73 23.10 8.49
C SER A 136 -2.76 23.09 7.30
N GLN A 137 -1.69 22.31 7.44
CA GLN A 137 -0.72 22.05 6.36
C GLN A 137 -1.34 21.38 5.12
N TYR A 138 -2.56 20.84 5.23
CA TYR A 138 -3.28 20.16 4.15
C TYR A 138 -4.26 21.08 3.40
N LYS A 139 -4.20 22.39 3.63
CA LYS A 139 -5.08 23.37 2.99
C LYS A 139 -5.00 23.32 1.46
N ALA A 140 -3.81 23.09 0.91
CA ALA A 140 -3.60 23.04 -0.54
C ALA A 140 -4.13 21.76 -1.21
N LEU A 141 -4.36 20.68 -0.44
CA LEU A 141 -4.78 19.39 -0.99
C LEU A 141 -6.21 19.42 -1.51
N ALA A 142 -6.46 18.90 -2.71
CA ALA A 142 -7.81 18.76 -3.24
C ALA A 142 -8.63 17.78 -2.37
N VAL A 143 -9.89 18.12 -2.09
CA VAL A 143 -10.81 17.22 -1.39
C VAL A 143 -11.67 16.52 -2.45
N ARG A 144 -11.65 15.19 -2.44
CA ARG A 144 -12.39 14.37 -3.40
C ARG A 144 -13.24 13.33 -2.69
N ALA A 145 -14.55 13.36 -2.96
CA ALA A 145 -15.44 12.26 -2.64
C ALA A 145 -15.19 11.13 -3.65
N LEU A 146 -14.95 9.92 -3.15
CA LEU A 146 -14.88 8.74 -4.01
C LEU A 146 -16.29 8.17 -4.18
N SER A 147 -16.85 8.40 -5.37
CA SER A 147 -18.11 7.81 -5.84
C SER A 147 -17.88 6.38 -6.36
N ASP A 148 -18.98 5.69 -6.66
CA ASP A 148 -18.93 4.34 -7.22
C ASP A 148 -18.28 4.31 -8.61
N ASP A 149 -18.27 5.42 -9.37
CA ASP A 149 -17.57 5.51 -10.67
C ASP A 149 -16.04 5.34 -10.52
N CYS A 150 -15.49 5.73 -9.37
CA CYS A 150 -14.07 5.52 -9.07
C CYS A 150 -13.78 4.03 -8.75
N ALA A 151 -14.81 3.24 -8.38
CA ALA A 151 -14.65 1.84 -8.01
C ALA A 151 -14.11 1.02 -9.18
N ASP A 152 -14.68 1.20 -10.37
CA ASP A 152 -14.32 0.42 -11.54
C ASP A 152 -12.88 0.66 -11.99
N GLU A 153 -12.41 1.91 -11.92
CA GLU A 153 -11.03 2.28 -12.23
C GLU A 153 -10.06 1.62 -11.23
N ILE A 154 -10.34 1.74 -9.94
CA ILE A 154 -9.55 1.12 -8.86
C ILE A 154 -9.51 -0.41 -9.03
N LEU A 155 -10.66 -1.03 -9.29
CA LEU A 155 -10.79 -2.48 -9.46
C LEU A 155 -10.04 -2.96 -10.69
N THR A 156 -10.10 -2.24 -11.80
CA THR A 156 -9.39 -2.59 -13.02
C THR A 156 -7.88 -2.62 -12.79
N HIS A 157 -7.34 -1.59 -12.13
CA HIS A 157 -5.92 -1.53 -11.78
C HIS A 157 -5.52 -2.64 -10.78
N TYR A 158 -6.36 -2.89 -9.77
CA TYR A 158 -6.14 -3.97 -8.81
C TYR A 158 -6.15 -5.35 -9.48
N GLN A 159 -7.13 -5.63 -10.33
CA GLN A 159 -7.23 -6.90 -11.04
C GLN A 159 -6.03 -7.12 -11.97
N ALA A 160 -5.58 -6.10 -12.68
CA ALA A 160 -4.38 -6.16 -13.52
C ALA A 160 -3.13 -6.52 -12.69
N ASN A 161 -2.95 -5.88 -11.53
CA ASN A 161 -1.83 -6.19 -10.64
C ASN A 161 -1.94 -7.60 -10.05
N GLN A 162 -3.13 -8.03 -9.63
CA GLN A 162 -3.38 -9.39 -9.13
C GLN A 162 -3.07 -10.45 -10.20
N GLN A 163 -3.45 -10.21 -11.45
CA GLN A 163 -3.10 -11.11 -12.56
C GLN A 163 -1.59 -11.20 -12.77
N ARG A 164 -0.88 -10.06 -12.70
CA ARG A 164 0.59 -10.03 -12.79
C ARG A 164 1.24 -10.84 -11.67
N LEU A 165 0.75 -10.69 -10.43
CA LEU A 165 1.23 -11.45 -9.28
C LEU A 165 0.95 -12.95 -9.42
N LYS A 166 -0.25 -13.34 -9.90
CA LYS A 166 -0.60 -14.74 -10.18
C LYS A 166 0.34 -15.35 -11.22
N LYS A 167 0.54 -14.68 -12.36
CA LYS A 167 1.46 -15.14 -13.43
C LYS A 167 2.86 -15.37 -12.88
N ARG A 168 3.37 -14.45 -12.07
CA ARG A 168 4.69 -14.58 -11.44
C ARG A 168 4.77 -15.78 -10.49
N ARG A 169 3.73 -16.04 -9.68
CA ARG A 169 3.69 -17.23 -8.80
C ARG A 169 3.67 -18.53 -9.59
N TYR A 170 2.85 -18.63 -10.63
CA TYR A 170 2.81 -19.81 -11.49
C TYR A 170 4.13 -20.05 -12.20
N PHE A 171 4.80 -18.98 -12.65
CA PHE A 171 6.15 -19.08 -13.20
C PHE A 171 7.15 -19.67 -12.19
N PHE A 172 7.13 -19.19 -10.94
CA PHE A 172 7.98 -19.75 -9.89
C PHE A 172 7.66 -21.21 -9.58
N TYR A 173 6.38 -21.58 -9.49
CA TYR A 173 6.00 -22.99 -9.28
C TYR A 173 6.43 -23.88 -10.44
N GLY A 174 6.28 -23.42 -11.68
CA GLY A 174 6.77 -24.12 -12.86
C GLY A 174 8.29 -24.33 -12.82
N ALA A 175 9.04 -23.27 -12.49
CA ALA A 175 10.49 -23.36 -12.34
C ALA A 175 10.91 -24.35 -11.24
N LEU A 176 10.19 -24.38 -10.11
CA LEU A 176 10.47 -25.29 -9.00
C LEU A 176 10.21 -26.76 -9.39
N VAL A 177 9.13 -27.03 -10.13
CA VAL A 177 8.82 -28.36 -10.65
C VAL A 177 9.87 -28.81 -11.66
N CYS A 178 10.25 -27.95 -12.61
CA CYS A 178 11.32 -28.27 -13.56
C CYS A 178 12.66 -28.56 -12.85
N LEU A 179 13.03 -27.76 -11.85
CA LEU A 179 14.23 -27.99 -11.05
C LEU A 179 14.17 -29.33 -10.31
N GLY A 180 13.02 -29.66 -9.72
CA GLY A 180 12.79 -30.95 -9.06
C GLY A 180 12.93 -32.14 -10.02
N LEU A 181 12.40 -32.04 -11.23
CA LEU A 181 12.53 -33.08 -12.25
C LEU A 181 13.99 -33.26 -12.70
N VAL A 182 14.74 -32.17 -12.89
CA VAL A 182 16.17 -32.23 -13.22
C VAL A 182 16.97 -32.92 -12.10
N LEU A 183 16.70 -32.55 -10.85
CA LEU A 183 17.36 -33.17 -9.70
C LEU A 183 17.05 -34.67 -9.55
N LEU A 184 15.85 -35.11 -9.93
CA LEU A 184 15.46 -36.52 -9.93
C LEU A 184 16.04 -37.30 -11.11
N ALA A 185 16.21 -36.66 -12.28
CA ALA A 185 16.76 -37.31 -13.47
C ALA A 185 18.24 -37.68 -13.31
N ILE A 186 19.03 -36.84 -12.61
CA ILE A 186 20.47 -37.08 -12.39
C ILE A 186 20.74 -38.46 -11.76
N PRO A 187 20.22 -38.81 -10.56
CA PRO A 187 20.46 -40.11 -9.95
C PRO A 187 19.84 -41.26 -10.75
N ALA A 188 18.71 -41.05 -11.43
CA ALA A 188 18.11 -42.08 -12.29
C ALA A 188 19.04 -42.48 -13.46
N VAL A 189 19.73 -41.51 -14.07
CA VAL A 189 20.73 -41.78 -15.11
C VAL A 189 21.95 -42.51 -14.54
N PHE A 190 22.41 -42.14 -13.34
CA PHE A 190 23.50 -42.86 -12.67
C PHE A 190 23.14 -44.30 -12.33
N ILE A 191 21.91 -44.58 -11.89
CA ILE A 191 21.42 -45.94 -11.62
C ILE A 191 21.26 -46.75 -12.91
N LEU A 192 20.92 -46.11 -14.03
CA LEU A 192 20.74 -46.81 -15.32
C LEU A 192 22.07 -47.14 -16.01
N MET A 193 23.13 -46.39 -15.73
CA MET A 193 24.47 -46.58 -16.33
C MET A 193 25.45 -47.37 -15.47
N GLY A 194 25.13 -47.62 -14.20
CA GLY A 194 25.91 -48.48 -13.29
C GLY A 194 25.36 -49.90 -13.24
#